data_AF-A0A1Q7CEB2-F1
#
_entry.id   AF-A0A1Q7CEB2-F1
#
_cell.length_a   1.000
_cell.length_b   1.000
_cell.length_c   1.000
_cell.angle_alpha   90.00
_cell.angle_beta   90.00
_cell.angle_gamma   90.00
#
_symmetry.space_group_name_H-M   'P 1'
#
loop_
_entity.id
_entity.type
_entity.pdbx_description
1 polymer ?
#
loop_
_entity_poly.entity_id
_entity_poly.type
_entity_poly.pdbx_seq_one_letter_code
_entity_poly.pdbx_strand_id
1 'polypeptide(L)' 'MERAEAGEAFLVTRRGKPVAVVLPFTVDAEDLILAHAPRFMRLREEGRAELRKGQTVGWKALKTKVRELSSDR' A
#
# COMPACT_ATOMS: atom_id res chain seq x y z
N MET A 1 26.90 -2.78 3.01
CA MET A 1 25.52 -2.51 3.45
C MET A 1 25.13 -1.06 3.15
N GLU A 2 26.04 -0.11 3.32
CA GLU A 2 25.86 1.34 3.11
C GLU A 2 24.98 1.78 1.91
N ARG A 3 25.15 1.22 0.71
CA ARG A 3 24.35 1.62 -0.46
C ARG A 3 22.91 1.10 -0.47
N ALA A 4 22.68 -0.09 0.07
CA ALA A 4 21.31 -0.61 0.24
C ALA A 4 20.59 0.14 1.36
N GLU A 5 21.31 0.52 2.41
CA GLU A 5 20.83 1.40 3.48
C GLU A 5 20.53 2.82 2.96
N ALA A 6 21.26 3.29 1.94
CA ALA A 6 21.01 4.55 1.24
C ALA A 6 19.80 4.53 0.29
N GLY A 7 19.08 3.41 0.18
CA GLY A 7 17.86 3.32 -0.62
C GLY A 7 18.06 2.90 -2.08
N GLU A 8 19.23 2.38 -2.46
CA GLU A 8 19.45 1.88 -3.82
C GLU A 8 18.87 0.47 -4.02
N ALA A 9 18.22 0.25 -5.16
CA ALA A 9 17.79 -1.08 -5.61
C ALA A 9 18.92 -1.79 -6.36
N PHE A 10 19.10 -3.10 -6.12
CA PHE A 10 20.15 -3.91 -6.74
C PHE A 10 19.56 -5.08 -7.53
N LEU A 11 20.07 -5.27 -8.75
CA LEU A 11 19.84 -6.49 -9.52
C LEU A 11 20.95 -7.50 -9.26
N VAL A 12 20.60 -8.68 -8.75
CA VAL A 12 21.55 -9.78 -8.56
C VAL A 12 21.54 -10.65 -9.80
N THR A 13 22.72 -10.90 -10.36
CA THR A 13 22.90 -11.78 -11.53
C THR A 13 23.75 -12.99 -11.20
N ARG A 14 23.54 -14.09 -11.93
CA ARG A 14 24.40 -15.29 -11.91
C ARG A 14 24.80 -15.62 -13.34
N ARG A 15 26.10 -15.53 -13.65
CA ARG A 15 26.63 -15.68 -15.02
C ARG A 15 25.96 -14.74 -16.03
N GLY A 16 25.75 -13.48 -15.63
CA GLY A 16 25.08 -12.47 -16.45
C GLY A 16 23.56 -12.62 -16.57
N LYS A 17 22.95 -13.67 -16.01
CA LYS A 17 21.50 -13.86 -15.99
C LYS A 17 20.89 -13.29 -14.71
N PRO A 18 19.84 -12.46 -14.77
CA PRO A 18 19.12 -11.99 -13.59
C PRO A 18 18.55 -13.14 -12.75
N VAL A 19 18.71 -13.09 -11.43
CA VAL A 19 18.19 -14.13 -10.51
C VAL A 19 17.45 -13.59 -9.31
N ALA A 20 17.72 -12.36 -8.87
CA ALA A 20 17.00 -11.72 -7.76
C ALA A 20 17.09 -10.19 -7.85
N VAL A 21 16.20 -9.50 -7.15
CA VAL A 21 16.26 -8.05 -6.91
C VAL A 21 16.29 -7.83 -5.40
N VAL A 22 17.20 -6.97 -4.94
CA VAL A 22 17.24 -6.50 -3.56
C VAL A 22 16.69 -5.08 -3.56
N LEU A 23 15.57 -4.90 -2.88
CA LEU A 23 14.93 -3.60 -2.71
C LEU A 23 15.25 -3.06 -1.31
N PRO A 24 15.45 -1.74 -1.16
CA PRO A 24 15.59 -1.13 0.15
C PRO A 24 14.28 -1.25 0.94
N PHE A 25 14.37 -1.35 2.26
CA PHE A 25 13.19 -1.43 3.15
C PHE A 25 12.28 -0.18 3.07
N THR A 26 12.76 0.91 2.49
CA THR A 26 11.98 2.12 2.24
C THR A 26 11.00 1.97 1.07
N VAL A 27 11.25 1.02 0.16
CA VAL A 27 10.29 0.66 -0.88
C VAL A 27 9.31 -0.33 -0.25
N ASP A 28 8.07 0.10 -0.06
CA ASP A 28 7.05 -0.77 0.47
C ASP A 28 6.68 -1.82 -0.58
N ALA A 29 6.93 -3.09 -0.27
CA ALA A 29 6.54 -4.20 -1.14
C ALA A 29 5.03 -4.20 -1.38
N GLU A 30 4.24 -3.69 -0.41
CA GLU A 30 2.80 -3.50 -0.55
C GLU A 30 2.48 -2.57 -1.73
N ASP A 31 3.18 -1.44 -1.86
CA ASP A 31 2.95 -0.49 -2.96
C ASP A 31 3.23 -1.12 -4.33
N LEU A 32 4.28 -1.95 -4.43
CA LEU A 32 4.60 -2.68 -5.67
C LEU A 32 3.50 -3.69 -6.04
N ILE A 33 3.01 -4.44 -5.05
CA ILE A 33 1.95 -5.44 -5.26
C ILE A 33 0.64 -4.73 -5.63
N LEU A 34 0.28 -3.68 -4.89
CA LEU A 34 -0.99 -2.97 -5.04
C LEU A 34 -1.03 -2.07 -6.27
N ALA A 35 0.12 -1.61 -6.77
CA ALA A 35 0.21 -0.89 -8.05
C ALA A 35 -0.24 -1.74 -9.26
N HIS A 36 -0.25 -3.08 -9.12
CA HIS A 36 -0.72 -3.99 -10.17
C HIS A 36 -2.13 -4.53 -9.94
N ALA A 37 -2.86 -4.03 -8.94
CA ALA A 37 -4.24 -4.44 -8.65
C ALA A 37 -5.24 -3.36 -9.11
N PRO A 38 -5.91 -3.51 -10.27
CA PRO A 38 -6.76 -2.46 -10.84
C PRO A 38 -7.89 -2.01 -9.91
N ARG A 39 -8.48 -2.95 -9.16
CA ARG A 39 -9.51 -2.65 -8.16
C ARG A 39 -8.98 -1.76 -7.05
N PHE A 40 -7.76 -2.03 -6.56
CA PHE A 40 -7.15 -1.23 -5.50
C PHE A 40 -6.81 0.17 -6.00
N MET A 41 -6.21 0.27 -7.19
CA MET A 41 -5.92 1.56 -7.82
C MET A 41 -7.16 2.45 -7.91
N ARG A 42 -8.29 1.89 -8.37
CA ARG A 42 -9.57 2.61 -8.45
C ARG A 42 -10.06 3.07 -7.08
N LEU A 43 -10.10 2.17 -6.09
CA LEU A 43 -10.51 2.51 -4.72
C LEU A 43 -9.63 3.59 -4.10
N ARG A 44 -8.32 3.54 -4.38
CA ARG A 44 -7.34 4.53 -3.91
C ARG A 44 -7.56 5.91 -4.55
N GLU A 45 -7.95 5.96 -5.82
CA GLU A 45 -8.32 7.20 -6.50
C GLU A 45 -9.64 7.79 -5.96
N GLU A 46 -10.66 6.96 -5.82
CA GLU A 46 -11.96 7.31 -5.26
C GLU A 46 -11.81 7.86 -3.83
N GLY A 47 -11.14 7.11 -2.95
CA GLY A 47 -10.91 7.52 -1.56
C GLY A 47 -10.12 8.83 -1.44
N ARG A 48 -9.15 9.08 -2.33
CA ARG A 48 -8.46 10.39 -2.38
C ARG A 48 -9.39 11.51 -2.83
N ALA A 49 -10.28 11.25 -3.77
CA ALA A 49 -11.25 12.25 -4.24
C ALA A 49 -12.26 12.60 -3.13
N GLU A 50 -12.75 11.60 -2.39
CA GLU A 50 -13.62 11.77 -1.23
C GLU A 50 -12.92 12.54 -0.09
N LEU A 51 -11.67 12.17 0.22
CA LEU A 51 -10.87 12.85 1.24
C LEU A 51 -10.70 14.35 0.92
N ARG A 52 -10.38 14.70 -0.33
CA ARG A 52 -10.27 16.11 -0.76
C ARG A 52 -11.58 16.88 -0.63
N LYS A 53 -12.72 16.20 -0.73
CA LYS A 53 -14.06 16.78 -0.53
C LYS A 53 -14.48 16.79 0.94
N GLY A 54 -13.64 16.33 1.87
CA GLY A 54 -13.99 16.18 3.28
C GLY A 54 -14.99 15.05 3.56
N GLN A 55 -15.26 14.19 2.57
CA GLN A 55 -16.17 13.04 2.69
C GLN A 55 -15.46 11.95 3.49
N THR A 56 -15.45 12.10 4.81
CA THR A 56 -14.75 11.21 5.74
C THR A 56 -15.66 10.85 6.90
N VAL A 57 -15.37 9.71 7.55
CA VAL A 57 -16.06 9.32 8.78
C VAL A 57 -15.09 9.42 9.96
N GLY A 58 -15.52 10.11 11.01
CA GLY A 58 -14.74 10.20 12.24
C GLY A 58 -14.68 8.86 12.97
N TRP A 59 -13.56 8.61 13.66
CA TRP A 59 -13.32 7.33 14.36
C TRP A 59 -14.43 6.92 15.33
N LYS A 60 -14.97 7.87 16.10
CA LYS A 60 -16.08 7.59 17.04
C LYS A 60 -17.34 7.14 16.29
N ALA A 61 -17.72 7.87 15.24
CA ALA A 61 -18.90 7.55 14.43
C ALA A 61 -18.75 6.18 13.74
N LEU A 62 -17.56 5.87 13.23
CA LEU A 62 -17.26 4.57 12.64
C LEU A 62 -17.42 3.43 13.65
N LYS A 63 -16.85 3.58 14.86
CA LYS A 63 -16.98 2.57 15.93
C LYS A 63 -18.43 2.31 16.31
N THR A 64 -19.24 3.36 16.43
CA THR A 64 -20.67 3.23 16.73
C THR A 64 -21.38 2.45 15.62
N LYS A 65 -21.19 2.84 14.35
CA LYS A 65 -21.80 2.19 13.20
C LYS A 65 -21.43 0.70 13.08
N VAL A 66 -20.18 0.34 13.36
CA VAL A 66 -19.72 -1.07 13.37
C VAL A 66 -20.38 -1.87 14.49
N ARG A 67 -20.57 -1.28 15.68
CA ARG A 67 -21.27 -1.95 16.79
C ARG A 67 -22.73 -2.21 16.46
N GLU A 68 -23.41 -1.24 15.85
CA GLU A 68 -24.81 -1.37 15.41
C GLU A 68 -24.94 -2.47 14.34
N LEU A 69 -24.10 -2.45 13.30
CA LEU A 69 -24.07 -3.48 12.25
C LEU A 69 -23.75 -4.89 12.76
N SER A 70 -22.96 -5.00 13.83
CA SER A 70 -22.61 -6.28 14.46
C SER A 70 -23.68 -6.79 15.43
N SER A 71 -24.61 -5.92 15.86
CA SER A 71 -25.72 -6.27 16.74
C SER A 71 -26.96 -6.76 15.98
N ASP A 72 -27.04 -6.46 14.68
CA ASP A 72 -28.11 -6.85 13.76
C ASP A 72 -27.85 -8.22 13.06
N ARG A 73 -26.79 -8.94 13.43
CA ARG A 73 -26.44 -10.28 12.93
C ARG A 73 -26.44 -11.31 14.04
#